data_AF-A0A7T8ADY3-F1
#
_entry.id   AF-A0A7T8ADY3-F1
#
_cell.length_a   1.000
_cell.length_b   1.000
_cell.length_c   1.000
_cell.angle_alpha   90.00
_cell.angle_beta   90.00
_cell.angle_gamma   90.00
#
_symmetry.space_group_name_H-M   'P 1'
#
loop_
_entity.id
_entity.type
_entity.pdbx_description
1 polymer ?
#
loop_
_entity_poly.entity_id
_entity_poly.type
_entity_poly.pdbx_seq_one_letter_code
_entity_poly.pdbx_strand_id
1 'polypeptide(L)'
;MPIWLGYDEANLRASRQRAEAVAAMLEDNGIDADRIEIIALGEMRPLAPNANLDGTANEANRARNRRVDIHIAIPETGDDEEANADEPGEDGPGMSGRSNSTD
;
A
#
# COMPACT_ATOMS: atom_id res chain seq x y z
N MET A 1 -10.75 2.45 -41.46
CA MET A 1 -9.58 1.59 -41.22
C MET A 1 -9.59 1.24 -39.74
N PRO A 2 -9.77 -0.03 -39.32
CA PRO A 2 -9.78 -0.35 -37.90
C PRO A 2 -8.34 -0.54 -37.41
N ILE A 3 -7.93 0.28 -36.44
CA ILE A 3 -6.71 0.11 -35.64
C ILE A 3 -6.91 -1.13 -34.79
N TRP A 4 -6.28 -2.24 -35.17
CA TRP A 4 -6.31 -3.47 -34.40
C TRP A 4 -5.36 -3.30 -33.20
N LEU A 5 -5.90 -2.75 -32.10
CA LEU A 5 -5.45 -3.05 -30.74
C LEU A 5 -5.74 -4.55 -30.50
N GLY A 6 -4.99 -5.43 -31.18
CA GLY A 6 -4.79 -6.74 -30.59
C GLY A 6 -4.16 -6.52 -29.21
N TYR A 7 -4.33 -7.44 -28.28
CA TYR A 7 -3.52 -7.49 -27.04
C TYR A 7 -4.03 -6.77 -25.78
N ASP A 8 -5.31 -6.42 -25.56
CA ASP A 8 -5.73 -6.02 -24.19
C ASP A 8 -5.36 -7.10 -23.15
N GLU A 9 -5.75 -8.36 -23.42
CA GLU A 9 -5.45 -9.48 -22.52
C GLU A 9 -3.96 -9.82 -22.46
N ALA A 10 -3.26 -9.74 -23.57
CA ALA A 10 -1.87 -10.15 -23.61
C ALA A 10 -0.89 -9.03 -23.21
N ASN A 11 -1.28 -7.75 -23.34
CA ASN A 11 -0.63 -6.64 -22.63
C ASN A 11 -0.90 -6.74 -21.13
N LEU A 12 -2.12 -7.12 -20.73
CA LEU A 12 -2.43 -7.36 -19.31
C LEU A 12 -1.53 -8.46 -18.73
N ARG A 13 -1.43 -9.61 -19.40
CA ARG A 13 -0.53 -10.71 -19.01
C ARG A 13 0.92 -10.26 -18.96
N ALA A 14 1.40 -9.54 -19.99
CA ALA A 14 2.77 -9.04 -20.02
C ALA A 14 3.05 -8.04 -18.90
N SER A 15 2.09 -7.16 -18.57
CA SER A 15 2.23 -6.21 -17.46
C SER A 15 2.26 -6.93 -16.10
N ARG A 16 1.43 -7.97 -15.93
CA ARG A 16 1.43 -8.82 -14.73
C ARG A 16 2.76 -9.53 -14.54
N GLN A 17 3.27 -10.21 -15.57
CA GLN A 17 4.56 -10.93 -15.49
C GLN A 17 5.72 -10.01 -15.08
N ARG A 18 5.74 -8.77 -15.58
CA ARG A 18 6.76 -7.79 -15.17
C ARG A 18 6.61 -7.40 -13.70
N ALA A 19 5.38 -7.16 -13.25
CA ALA A 19 5.12 -6.83 -11.85
C ALA A 19 5.45 -7.99 -10.91
N GLU A 20 5.15 -9.24 -11.30
CA GLU A 20 5.54 -10.46 -10.57
C GLU A 20 7.06 -10.60 -10.46
N ALA A 21 7.80 -10.32 -11.53
CA ALA A 21 9.27 -10.34 -11.50
C ALA A 21 9.85 -9.29 -10.53
N VAL A 22 9.22 -8.11 -10.44
CA VAL A 22 9.60 -7.07 -9.47
C VAL A 22 9.22 -7.49 -8.06
N ALA A 23 8.04 -8.06 -7.85
CA ALA A 23 7.60 -8.57 -6.54
C ALA A 23 8.56 -9.65 -6.02
N ALA A 24 8.92 -10.63 -6.84
CA ALA A 24 9.90 -11.67 -6.48
C ALA A 24 11.26 -11.06 -6.09
N MET A 25 11.73 -10.04 -6.82
CA MET A 25 12.95 -9.32 -6.46
C MET A 25 12.82 -8.61 -5.10
N LEU A 26 11.65 -8.03 -4.79
CA LEU A 26 11.41 -7.38 -3.48
C LEU A 26 11.37 -8.41 -2.34
N GLU A 27 10.76 -9.58 -2.57
CA GLU A 27 10.76 -10.71 -1.64
C GLU A 27 12.18 -11.21 -1.36
N ASP A 28 13.00 -11.38 -2.40
CA ASP A 28 14.41 -11.76 -2.27
C ASP A 28 15.23 -10.74 -1.47
N ASN A 29 14.80 -9.47 -1.44
CA ASN A 29 15.40 -8.42 -0.62
C ASN A 29 14.80 -8.33 0.80
N GLY A 30 13.93 -9.26 1.17
CA GLY A 30 13.38 -9.40 2.53
C GLY A 30 12.08 -8.63 2.79
N ILE A 31 11.38 -8.17 1.74
CA ILE A 31 10.03 -7.62 1.90
C ILE A 31 9.03 -8.77 1.95
N ASP A 32 8.19 -8.80 2.98
CA ASP A 32 7.14 -9.81 3.11
C ASP A 32 6.15 -9.73 1.94
N ALA A 33 5.83 -10.87 1.34
CA ALA A 33 4.88 -10.99 0.23
C ALA A 33 3.49 -10.45 0.60
N ASP A 34 3.09 -10.59 1.86
CA ASP A 34 1.80 -10.07 2.36
C ASP A 34 1.72 -8.53 2.30
N ARG A 35 2.85 -7.84 2.13
CA ARG A 35 2.93 -6.38 1.97
C ARG A 35 2.96 -5.92 0.52
N ILE A 36 2.92 -6.84 -0.44
CA ILE A 36 3.05 -6.53 -1.87
C ILE A 36 1.72 -6.80 -2.59
N GLU A 37 1.13 -5.75 -3.16
CA GLU A 37 -0.03 -5.86 -4.03
C GLU A 37 0.36 -5.63 -5.49
N ILE A 38 -0.04 -6.54 -6.38
CA ILE A 38 0.21 -6.44 -7.83
C ILE A 38 -1.06 -5.97 -8.56
N ILE A 39 -0.98 -4.81 -9.19
CA ILE A 39 -2.02 -4.27 -10.06
C ILE A 39 -1.51 -4.23 -11.50
N ALA A 40 -2.05 -5.10 -12.35
CA ALA A 40 -1.71 -5.16 -13.77
C ALA A 40 -2.63 -4.23 -14.58
N LEU A 41 -2.06 -3.26 -15.28
CA LEU A 41 -2.82 -2.24 -16.03
C LEU A 41 -2.76 -2.38 -17.56
N GLY A 42 -1.98 -3.33 -18.09
CA GLY A 42 -1.81 -3.48 -19.54
C GLY A 42 -1.33 -2.20 -20.21
N GLU A 43 -2.10 -1.69 -21.18
CA GLU A 43 -1.81 -0.43 -21.88
C GLU A 43 -2.73 0.74 -21.49
N MET A 44 -3.49 0.62 -20.40
CA MET A 44 -4.49 1.62 -20.00
C MET A 44 -3.89 2.95 -19.51
N ARG A 45 -2.63 2.97 -19.07
CA ARG A 45 -1.93 4.19 -18.58
C ARG A 45 -0.56 4.41 -19.26
N PRO A 46 -0.55 4.72 -20.57
CA PRO A 46 0.69 4.94 -21.29
C PRO A 46 1.30 6.31 -20.96
N LEU A 47 2.63 6.40 -20.89
CA LEU A 47 3.34 7.69 -20.80
C LEU A 47 3.36 8.43 -22.14
N ALA A 48 3.34 7.69 -23.24
CA ALA A 48 3.32 8.22 -24.59
C ALA A 48 2.52 7.30 -25.53
N PRO A 49 1.95 7.80 -26.65
CA PRO A 49 1.18 6.98 -27.57
C PRO A 49 1.98 5.80 -28.15
N ASN A 50 1.41 4.59 -28.13
CA ASN A 50 2.04 3.37 -28.70
C ASN A 50 2.16 3.41 -30.23
N ALA A 51 1.48 4.34 -30.91
CA ALA A 51 1.46 4.48 -32.37
C ALA A 51 1.77 5.92 -32.81
N ASN A 52 2.28 6.06 -34.04
CA ASN A 52 2.44 7.33 -34.75
C ASN A 52 1.09 7.82 -35.30
N LEU A 53 1.02 9.06 -35.81
CA LEU A 53 -0.21 9.63 -36.37
C LEU A 53 -0.75 8.86 -37.57
N ASP A 54 0.13 8.19 -38.33
CA ASP A 54 -0.23 7.34 -39.46
C ASP A 54 -0.71 5.93 -39.05
N GLY A 55 -0.75 5.65 -37.74
CA GLY A 55 -1.16 4.37 -37.17
C GLY A 55 -0.06 3.31 -37.11
N THR A 56 1.15 3.59 -37.58
CA THR A 56 2.29 2.67 -37.44
C THR A 56 2.80 2.61 -35.99
N ALA A 57 3.43 1.50 -35.61
CA ALA A 57 3.94 1.34 -34.25
C ALA A 57 5.07 2.34 -33.93
N ASN A 58 5.00 2.98 -32.77
CA ASN A 58 6.08 3.81 -32.25
C ASN A 58 6.89 3.02 -31.21
N GLU A 59 7.94 2.34 -31.67
CA GLU A 59 8.70 1.43 -30.80
C GLU A 59 9.43 2.16 -29.65
N ALA A 60 9.85 3.40 -29.85
CA ALA A 60 10.46 4.21 -28.81
C ALA A 60 9.46 4.50 -27.66
N ASN A 61 8.22 4.85 -27.99
CA ASN A 61 7.17 5.06 -26.99
C ASN A 61 6.74 3.74 -26.34
N ARG A 62 6.64 2.65 -27.11
CA ARG A 62 6.36 1.33 -26.54
C ARG A 62 7.42 0.90 -25.53
N ALA A 63 8.70 1.15 -25.82
CA ALA A 63 9.78 0.89 -24.88
C ALA A 63 9.61 1.66 -23.57
N ARG A 64 9.24 2.94 -23.64
CA ARG A 64 8.98 3.78 -22.46
C ARG A 64 7.75 3.32 -21.66
N ASN A 65 6.75 2.74 -22.33
CA ASN A 65 5.55 2.23 -21.68
C ASN A 65 5.75 0.84 -21.03
N ARG A 66 6.80 0.10 -21.38
CA ARG A 66 7.15 -1.19 -20.74
C ARG A 66 7.84 -0.96 -19.39
N ARG A 67 7.06 -0.56 -18.37
CA ARG A 67 7.55 -0.24 -17.02
C ARG A 67 6.70 -0.87 -15.91
N VAL A 68 7.21 -0.81 -14.69
CA VAL A 68 6.50 -1.11 -13.44
C VAL A 68 6.67 0.11 -12.54
N ASP A 69 5.55 0.64 -12.03
CA ASP A 69 5.54 1.76 -11.08
C ASP A 69 5.30 1.18 -9.68
N ILE A 70 6.10 1.59 -8.68
CA ILE A 70 6.00 1.10 -7.29
C ILE A 70 5.48 2.23 -6.40
N HIS A 71 4.41 1.95 -5.66
CA HIS A 71 3.85 2.85 -4.65
C HIS A 71 4.06 2.25 -3.26
N ILE A 72 4.62 3.04 -2.34
CA ILE A 72 4.88 2.62 -0.95
C ILE A 72 3.90 3.37 -0.06
N ALA A 73 3.00 2.63 0.59
CA ALA A 73 2.13 3.18 1.62
C ALA A 73 2.88 3.17 2.97
N ILE A 74 2.78 4.28 3.70
CA ILE A 74 3.19 4.33 5.10
C ILE A 74 1.97 3.88 5.90
N PRO A 75 2.08 2.88 6.80
CA PRO A 75 0.95 2.54 7.65
C PRO A 75 0.58 3.79 8.45
N GLU A 76 -0.70 4.13 8.49
CA GLU A 76 -1.20 5.12 9.46
C GLU A 76 -0.75 4.61 10.84
N THR A 77 0.11 5.37 11.54
CA THR A 77 0.45 5.03 12.92
C THR A 77 -0.86 4.96 13.68
N GLY A 78 -1.18 3.78 14.22
CA GLY A 78 -2.27 3.65 15.18
C GLY A 78 -1.87 4.43 16.42
N ASP A 79 -2.23 5.71 16.46
CA ASP A 79 -2.10 6.53 17.64
C ASP A 79 -3.20 6.10 18.65
N ASP A 80 -2.74 5.66 19.82
CA ASP A 80 -3.38 5.74 21.13
C ASP A 80 -4.14 4.51 21.69
N GLU A 81 -3.49 3.35 21.78
CA GLU A 81 -3.69 2.46 22.96
C GLU A 81 -2.78 2.96 24.11
N GLU A 82 -3.07 4.10 24.75
CA GLU A 82 -2.57 4.45 26.10
C GLU A 82 -3.11 5.82 26.57
N ALA A 83 -4.38 5.89 26.98
CA ALA A 83 -4.84 6.97 27.85
C ALA A 83 -5.99 6.51 28.77
N ASN A 84 -5.64 6.31 30.04
CA ASN A 84 -6.50 6.11 31.22
C ASN A 84 -6.87 4.66 31.58
N ALA A 85 -5.87 3.92 32.08
CA ALA A 85 -6.10 3.05 33.22
C ALA A 85 -5.23 3.54 34.40
N ASP A 86 -5.88 3.69 35.55
CA ASP A 86 -5.32 3.86 36.90
C ASP A 86 -5.04 5.30 37.39
N GLU A 87 -6.11 6.00 37.78
CA GLU A 87 -6.01 6.93 38.92
C GLU A 87 -6.00 6.11 40.22
N PRO A 88 -4.92 6.11 41.02
CA PRO A 88 -4.99 5.55 42.36
C PRO A 88 -5.86 6.48 43.21
N GLY A 89 -6.96 5.94 43.73
CA GLY A 89 -7.89 6.64 44.60
C GLY A 89 -7.19 7.34 45.76
N GLU A 90 -7.55 8.60 45.99
CA GLU A 90 -7.16 9.34 47.18
C GLU A 90 -7.80 8.70 48.42
N ASP A 91 -7.11 7.72 49.02
CA ASP A 91 -7.40 7.27 50.38
C ASP A 91 -6.99 8.39 51.35
N GLY A 92 -7.95 9.25 51.68
CA GLY A 92 -7.80 10.27 52.70
C GLY A 92 -7.37 9.66 54.05
N PRO A 93 -6.48 10.32 54.81
CA PRO A 93 -5.98 9.76 56.05
C PRO A 93 -7.10 9.65 57.10
N GLY A 94 -7.39 8.42 57.50
CA GLY A 94 -8.25 8.08 58.64
C GLY A 94 -7.71 8.69 59.93
N MET A 95 -8.37 9.75 60.40
CA MET A 95 -8.20 10.25 61.77
C MET A 95 -8.87 9.29 62.75
N SER A 96 -8.08 8.37 63.32
CA SER A 96 -8.44 7.66 64.54
C SER A 96 -8.36 8.61 65.74
N GLY A 97 -9.51 8.89 66.35
CA GLY A 97 -9.65 9.77 67.52
C GLY A 97 -10.65 9.22 68.54
N ARG A 98 -10.15 8.33 69.40
CA ARG A 98 -10.54 8.02 70.80
C ARG A 98 -11.95 8.36 71.30
N SER A 99 -12.66 7.29 71.64
CA SER A 99 -13.53 7.04 72.82
C SER A 99 -13.81 8.17 73.82
N ASN A 100 -15.10 8.36 74.14
CA ASN A 100 -15.70 8.25 75.50
C ASN A 100 -17.24 8.23 75.34
N SER A 101 -17.95 7.15 75.72
CA SER A 101 -18.38 6.77 77.07
C SER A 101 -19.41 7.72 77.69
N THR A 102 -20.67 7.23 77.81
CA THR A 102 -21.69 7.44 78.89
C THR A 102 -22.01 8.90 79.26
N ASP A 103 -23.25 9.41 79.18
CA ASP A 103 -24.54 8.98 79.74
C ASP A 103 -25.68 9.64 78.94
#